data_AF-A0A1T4R8Y5-F1
#
_entry.id   AF-A0A1T4R8Y5-F1
#
_cell.length_a   1.000
_cell.length_b   1.000
_cell.length_c   1.000
_cell.angle_alpha   90.00
_cell.angle_beta   90.00
_cell.angle_gamma   90.00
#
_symmetry.space_group_name_H-M   'P 1'
#
loop_
_entity.id
_entity.type
_entity.pdbx_description
1 polymer ?
#
loop_
_entity_poly.entity_id
_entity_poly.type
_entity_poly.pdbx_seq_one_letter_code
_entity_poly.pdbx_strand_id
1 'polypeptide(L)'
;MKSINDNQLQSLKRRQPNNVIKVSLPASAYYDLDSFQKVQKDILGRLGCMACCSGWDIRWDLQRRFLVDEKLDIQGDRFGGPGY
;
A
#
# COMPACT_ATOMS: atom_id res chain seq x y z
N MET A 1 6.40 -17.37 -31.23
CA MET A 1 6.18 -16.40 -30.14
C MET A 1 5.18 -15.35 -30.64
N LYS A 2 3.98 -15.25 -30.05
CA LYS A 2 2.99 -14.23 -30.47
C LYS A 2 3.30 -12.93 -29.72
N SER A 3 3.72 -11.90 -30.45
CA SER A 3 3.94 -10.56 -29.91
C SER A 3 2.60 -9.98 -29.42
N ILE A 4 2.58 -9.54 -28.17
CA ILE A 4 1.43 -8.84 -27.59
C ILE A 4 1.36 -7.47 -28.28
N ASN A 5 0.24 -7.19 -28.96
CA ASN A 5 0.03 -5.93 -29.69
C ASN A 5 -0.38 -4.80 -28.73
N ASP A 6 -0.15 -3.53 -29.08
CA ASP A 6 -0.30 -2.36 -28.18
C ASP A 6 -1.69 -2.23 -27.52
N ASN A 7 -2.74 -2.72 -28.20
CA ASN A 7 -4.11 -2.77 -27.65
C ASN A 7 -4.28 -3.77 -26.50
N GLN A 8 -3.49 -4.84 -26.46
CA GLN A 8 -3.43 -5.77 -25.33
C GLN A 8 -2.61 -5.18 -24.18
N LEU A 9 -1.58 -4.37 -24.47
CA LEU A 9 -0.86 -3.61 -23.44
C LEU A 9 -1.79 -2.57 -22.76
N GLN A 10 -2.64 -1.91 -23.55
CA GLN A 10 -3.67 -0.96 -23.07
C GLN A 10 -4.76 -1.64 -22.24
N SER A 11 -5.13 -2.90 -22.52
CA SER A 11 -6.11 -3.65 -21.72
C SER A 11 -5.51 -4.33 -20.48
N LEU A 12 -4.19 -4.58 -20.48
CA LEU A 12 -3.40 -5.01 -19.32
C LEU A 12 -2.94 -3.88 -18.41
N LYS A 13 -3.05 -2.61 -18.85
CA LYS A 13 -3.41 -1.49 -17.96
C LYS A 13 -4.84 -1.68 -17.42
N ARG A 14 -5.18 -2.91 -17.00
CA ARG A 14 -6.37 -3.22 -16.19
C ARG A 14 -6.37 -2.19 -15.09
N ARG A 15 -7.38 -1.32 -15.12
CA ARG A 15 -7.86 -0.45 -14.03
C ARG A 15 -7.02 -0.69 -12.77
N GLN A 16 -5.98 0.11 -12.56
CA GLN A 16 -5.55 0.30 -11.17
C GLN A 16 -6.84 0.75 -10.48
N PRO A 17 -7.37 -0.03 -9.54
CA PRO A 17 -8.61 0.36 -8.91
C PRO A 17 -8.30 1.72 -8.25
N ASN A 18 -8.95 2.80 -8.69
CA ASN A 18 -8.72 4.15 -8.15
C ASN A 18 -8.98 4.21 -6.63
N ASN A 19 -9.55 3.14 -6.08
CA ASN A 19 -9.87 2.95 -4.70
C ASN A 19 -8.85 2.11 -3.90
N VAL A 20 -7.70 1.74 -4.49
CA VAL A 20 -6.61 1.11 -3.74
C VAL A 20 -5.68 2.20 -3.21
N ILE A 21 -5.52 2.25 -1.90
CA ILE A 21 -4.56 3.15 -1.25
C ILE A 21 -3.57 2.37 -0.40
N LYS A 22 -2.34 2.87 -0.32
CA LYS A 22 -1.29 2.33 0.53
C LYS A 22 -1.01 3.32 1.65
N VAL A 23 -0.97 2.83 2.88
CA VAL A 23 -0.71 3.64 4.06
C VAL A 23 0.45 3.01 4.82
N SER A 24 1.53 3.77 4.96
CA SER A 24 2.67 3.38 5.80
C SER A 24 2.51 3.99 7.19
N LEU A 25 2.59 3.16 8.22
CA LEU A 25 2.45 3.56 9.63
C LEU A 25 3.70 3.22 10.44
N PRO A 26 4.13 4.05 11.40
CA PRO A 26 5.18 3.67 12.32
C PRO A 26 4.74 2.47 13.16
N ALA A 27 5.69 1.61 13.54
CA ALA A 27 5.42 0.42 14.36
C ALA A 27 4.69 0.77 15.67
N SER A 28 5.03 1.90 16.29
CA SER A 28 4.36 2.39 17.50
C SER A 28 2.87 2.66 17.32
N ALA A 29 2.43 3.09 16.13
CA ALA A 29 1.02 3.31 15.82
C ALA A 29 0.34 2.06 15.24
N TYR A 30 1.11 1.16 14.63
CA TYR A 30 0.59 -0.09 14.06
C TYR A 30 0.26 -1.12 15.14
N TYR A 31 1.08 -1.20 16.20
CA TYR A 31 0.89 -2.14 17.31
C TYR A 31 0.06 -1.58 18.47
N ASP A 32 -0.40 -0.33 18.38
CA ASP A 32 -1.30 0.31 19.34
C ASP A 32 -2.70 0.47 18.72
N LEU A 33 -3.69 -0.22 19.28
CA LEU A 33 -5.03 -0.28 18.69
C LEU A 33 -5.71 1.09 18.64
N ASP A 34 -5.57 1.89 19.70
CA ASP A 34 -6.20 3.20 19.80
C ASP A 34 -5.60 4.17 18.76
N SER A 35 -4.27 4.17 18.64
CA SER A 35 -3.56 4.94 17.62
C SER A 35 -3.92 4.50 16.22
N PHE A 36 -3.98 3.20 15.95
CA PHE A 36 -4.34 2.66 14.64
C PHE A 36 -5.76 3.08 14.24
N GLN A 37 -6.74 2.92 15.14
CA GLN A 37 -8.14 3.29 14.89
C GLN A 37 -8.30 4.79 14.64
N LYS A 38 -7.56 5.63 15.37
CA LYS A 38 -7.54 7.08 15.15
C LYS A 38 -7.06 7.41 13.73
N VAL A 39 -5.95 6.82 13.30
CA VAL A 39 -5.43 7.04 11.93
C VAL A 39 -6.38 6.49 10.87
N GLN A 40 -6.96 5.31 11.09
CA GLN A 40 -7.95 4.72 10.19
C GLN A 40 -9.16 5.64 10.00
N LYS A 41 -9.73 6.15 11.09
CA LYS A 41 -10.88 7.06 11.06
C LYS A 41 -10.56 8.35 10.30
N ASP A 42 -9.39 8.93 10.52
CA ASP A 42 -8.98 10.16 9.84
C ASP A 42 -8.77 9.94 8.33
N ILE A 43 -8.20 8.80 7.93
CA ILE A 43 -8.01 8.43 6.53
C ILE A 43 -9.36 8.20 5.86
N LEU A 44 -10.24 7.40 6.48
CA LEU A 44 -11.59 7.16 6.00
C LEU A 44 -12.41 8.46 5.86
N GLY A 45 -12.22 9.42 6.78
CA GLY A 45 -12.77 10.76 6.66
C GLY A 45 -12.34 11.51 5.40
N ARG A 46 -11.05 11.43 5.07
CA ARG A 46 -10.51 12.03 3.82
C ARG A 46 -11.03 11.34 2.57
N LEU A 47 -11.36 10.04 2.67
CA LEU A 47 -11.92 9.25 1.58
C LEU A 47 -13.46 9.40 1.43
N GLY A 48 -14.09 10.20 2.29
CA GLY A 48 -15.49 10.62 2.16
C GLY A 48 -16.48 9.90 3.08
N CYS A 49 -16.04 8.92 3.89
CA CYS A 49 -16.90 8.31 4.91
C CYS A 49 -16.08 7.86 6.10
N MET A 50 -16.27 8.49 7.26
CA MET A 50 -15.51 8.25 8.50
C MET A 50 -15.60 6.82 9.06
N ALA A 51 -16.57 6.01 8.61
CA ALA A 51 -16.92 4.72 9.23
C ALA A 51 -17.02 3.56 8.24
N CYS A 52 -16.78 3.78 6.94
CA CYS A 52 -17.00 2.75 5.94
C CYS A 52 -15.71 2.42 5.18
N CYS A 53 -15.24 1.18 5.32
CA CYS A 53 -14.20 0.62 4.44
C CYS A 53 -14.76 0.16 3.10
N SER A 54 -16.09 0.20 2.89
CA SER A 54 -16.68 -0.28 1.64
C SER A 54 -16.26 0.63 0.49
N GLY A 55 -15.90 0.00 -0.63
CA GLY A 55 -15.45 0.71 -1.81
C GLY A 55 -13.99 1.14 -1.78
N TRP A 56 -13.20 0.91 -0.71
CA TRP A 56 -11.75 1.17 -0.67
C TRP A 56 -10.96 -0.08 -0.28
N ASP A 57 -9.88 -0.37 -1.02
CA ASP A 57 -8.86 -1.38 -0.65
C ASP A 57 -7.70 -0.64 0.03
N ILE A 58 -7.65 -0.66 1.37
CA ILE A 58 -6.62 0.03 2.16
C ILE A 58 -5.56 -0.99 2.58
N ARG A 59 -4.33 -0.77 2.13
CA ARG A 59 -3.18 -1.62 2.46
C ARG A 59 -2.31 -0.93 3.49
N TRP A 60 -2.31 -1.46 4.70
CA TRP A 60 -1.48 -0.98 5.81
C TRP A 60 -0.13 -1.67 5.78
N ASP A 61 0.92 -0.86 5.82
CA ASP A 61 2.29 -1.33 5.82
C ASP A 61 3.01 -0.70 7.02
N LEU A 62 3.87 -1.48 7.69
CA LEU A 62 4.80 -0.90 8.65
C LEU A 62 5.76 0.00 7.88
N GLN A 63 6.00 1.19 8.37
CA GLN A 63 6.92 2.14 7.76
C GLN A 63 8.33 1.53 7.74
N ARG A 64 8.64 0.89 6.62
CA ARG A 64 9.91 0.28 6.25
C ARG A 64 10.11 0.58 4.78
N ARG A 65 11.08 1.41 4.43
CA ARG A 65 11.24 1.91 3.07
C ARG A 65 12.62 1.57 2.53
N PHE A 66 12.66 0.54 1.68
CA PHE A 66 13.82 0.27 0.83
C PHE A 66 13.73 1.06 -0.45
N LEU A 67 14.77 1.83 -0.73
CA LEU A 67 15.00 2.51 -1.98
C LEU A 67 15.96 1.67 -2.82
N VAL A 68 15.58 1.38 -4.06
CA VAL A 68 16.41 0.62 -5.00
C VAL A 68 16.72 1.53 -6.18
N ASP A 69 18.00 1.62 -6.56
CA ASP A 69 18.45 2.48 -7.64
C ASP A 69 18.54 1.77 -9.00
N GLU A 70 18.81 2.53 -10.06
CA GLU A 70 18.97 2.01 -11.43
C GLU A 70 20.21 1.12 -11.62
N LYS A 71 21.12 1.11 -10.64
CA LYS A 71 22.33 0.27 -10.61
C LYS A 71 22.12 -1.00 -9.79
N LEU A 72 20.88 -1.26 -9.39
CA LEU A 72 20.45 -2.42 -8.61
C LEU A 72 21.04 -2.47 -7.20
N ASP A 73 21.44 -1.33 -6.65
CA ASP A 73 21.76 -1.23 -5.24
C ASP A 73 20.47 -1.16 -4.42
N ILE A 74 20.37 -2.01 -3.40
CA ILE A 74 19.18 -2.13 -2.55
C ILE A 74 19.46 -1.45 -1.23
N GLN A 75 18.77 -0.34 -0.97
CA GLN A 75 18.93 0.46 0.23
C GLN A 75 17.70 0.45 1.13
N GLY A 76 17.68 -0.43 2.15
CA GLY A 76 17.10 -0.20 3.50
C GLY A 76 15.71 -0.72 3.87
N ASP A 77 15.54 -1.85 4.55
CA ASP A 77 15.10 -2.11 5.92
C ASP A 77 14.89 -3.65 6.14
N ARG A 78 15.99 -4.39 6.33
CA ARG A 78 15.96 -5.84 6.62
C ARG A 78 15.34 -6.10 7.99
N PHE A 79 14.01 -6.09 8.10
CA PHE A 79 13.34 -6.64 9.26
C PHE A 79 12.09 -7.41 8.84
N GLY A 80 12.23 -8.72 8.96
CA GLY A 80 11.26 -9.76 8.56
C GLY A 80 11.98 -11.10 8.48
N GLY A 81 12.75 -11.45 9.52
CA GLY A 81 13.21 -12.83 9.70
C GLY A 81 12.02 -13.75 10.02
N PRO A 82 12.11 -15.05 9.72
CA PRO A 82 10.97 -15.97 9.81
C PRO A 82 10.61 -16.21 11.28
N GLY A 83 9.58 -15.54 11.79
CA GLY A 83 9.25 -15.65 13.22
C GLY A 83 7.99 -14.96 13.72
N TYR A 84 7.16 -14.36 12.86
CA TYR A 84 5.78 -13.94 13.19
C TYR A 84 4.90 -14.07 11.95
#